data_AF-A0A0G0ZIE3-F1
#
_entry.id   AF-A0A0G0ZIE3-F1
#
_cell.length_a   1.000
_cell.length_b   1.000
_cell.length_c   1.000
_cell.angle_alpha   90.00
_cell.angle_beta   90.00
_cell.angle_gamma   90.00
#
_symmetry.space_group_name_H-M   'P 1'
#
loop_
_entity.id
_entity.type
_entity.pdbx_description
1 polymer ?
#
loop_
_entity_poly.entity_id
_entity_poly.type
_entity_poly.pdbx_seq_one_letter_code
_entity_poly.pdbx_strand_id
1 'polypeptide(L)'
;MNVVTLMKTAQFIVCVCYLFLISQWHGLNFVHAQESELIIQFAPGTSPYELQKQVTERKDREKSPLGKVKLILGDMTLQFLNKLTPEEKLARLKQIDEQAGVLMSERLFNDTYAEDIYLVRLKANWSVKQAEILYSSIPEIIFAEENSYYTVSL
;
A
#
# COMPACT_ATOMS: atom_id res chain seq x y z
N MET A 1 7.54 57.49 -37.45
CA MET A 1 6.94 56.22 -37.00
C MET A 1 5.44 56.42 -36.93
N ASN A 2 4.65 55.65 -37.68
CA ASN A 2 3.22 55.90 -37.87
C ASN A 2 2.41 55.43 -36.65
N VAL A 3 1.37 56.15 -36.26
CA VAL A 3 0.51 55.83 -35.08
C VAL A 3 -0.07 54.41 -35.18
N VAL A 4 -0.38 53.98 -36.40
CA VAL A 4 -0.86 52.63 -36.72
C VAL A 4 0.18 51.54 -36.41
N THR A 5 1.47 51.84 -36.62
CA THR A 5 2.57 50.91 -36.30
C THR A 5 2.75 50.78 -34.79
N LEU A 6 2.61 51.89 -34.05
CA LEU A 6 2.70 51.93 -32.60
C LEU A 6 1.56 51.14 -31.91
N MET A 7 0.33 51.26 -32.43
CA MET A 7 -0.83 50.50 -31.93
C MET A 7 -0.66 48.99 -32.13
N LYS A 8 -0.18 48.56 -33.30
CA LYS A 8 0.05 47.14 -33.59
C LYS A 8 1.12 46.54 -32.68
N THR A 9 2.19 47.29 -32.40
CA THR A 9 3.23 46.83 -31.46
C THR A 9 2.73 46.74 -30.03
N ALA A 10 1.90 47.68 -29.57
CA ALA A 10 1.32 47.64 -28.23
C ALA A 10 0.36 46.45 -28.06
N GLN A 11 -0.48 46.18 -29.06
CA GLN A 11 -1.42 45.06 -29.03
C GLN A 11 -0.69 43.70 -29.01
N PHE A 12 0.42 43.57 -29.75
CA PHE A 12 1.24 42.37 -29.73
C PHE A 12 1.88 42.12 -28.35
N ILE A 13 2.41 43.16 -27.71
CA ILE A 13 3.00 43.06 -26.36
C ILE A 13 1.95 42.62 -25.34
N VAL A 14 0.74 43.19 -25.37
CA VAL A 14 -0.35 42.81 -24.46
C VAL A 14 -0.74 41.34 -24.64
N CYS A 15 -0.83 40.86 -25.88
CA CYS A 15 -1.12 39.44 -26.15
C CYS A 15 -0.01 38.51 -25.64
N VAL A 16 1.27 38.87 -25.83
CA VAL A 16 2.39 38.07 -25.32
C VAL A 16 2.43 38.06 -23.80
N CYS A 17 2.20 39.20 -23.15
CA CYS A 17 2.08 39.28 -21.69
C CYS A 17 0.92 38.45 -21.15
N TYR A 18 -0.23 38.46 -21.84
CA TYR A 18 -1.41 37.68 -21.45
C TYR A 18 -1.15 36.17 -21.58
N LEU A 19 -0.50 35.73 -22.66
CA LEU A 19 -0.09 34.33 -22.83
C LEU A 19 0.96 33.90 -21.79
N PHE A 20 1.89 34.79 -21.44
CA PHE A 20 2.86 34.53 -20.38
C PHE A 20 2.18 34.39 -19.01
N LEU A 21 1.20 35.24 -18.69
CA LEU A 21 0.39 35.15 -17.46
C LEU A 21 -0.44 33.86 -17.40
N ILE A 22 -1.03 33.40 -18.52
CA ILE A 22 -1.73 32.12 -18.58
C ILE A 22 -0.77 30.94 -18.35
N SER A 23 0.46 31.02 -18.87
CA SER A 23 1.46 29.97 -18.67
C SER A 23 1.92 29.86 -17.20
N GLN A 24 2.00 30.98 -16.48
CA GLN A 24 2.28 31.01 -15.03
C GLN A 24 1.12 30.43 -14.21
N TRP A 25 -0.13 30.56 -14.68
CA TRP A 25 -1.32 30.05 -13.98
C TRP A 25 -1.50 28.53 -14.10
N HIS A 26 -1.01 27.92 -15.18
CA HIS A 26 -1.04 26.45 -15.36
C HIS A 26 0.19 25.73 -14.76
N GLY A 27 1.18 26.47 -14.24
CA GLY A 27 2.44 25.93 -13.75
C GLY A 27 2.49 25.54 -12.26
N LEU A 28 1.38 25.65 -11.51
CA LEU A 28 1.44 25.63 -10.04
C LEU A 28 0.29 24.88 -9.33
N ASN A 29 -0.27 23.85 -9.96
CA ASN A 29 -1.02 22.82 -9.25
C ASN A 29 -0.25 21.50 -9.26
N PHE A 30 1.01 21.53 -8.80
CA PHE A 30 1.57 20.34 -8.18
C PHE A 30 0.85 20.19 -6.84
N VAL A 31 -0.33 19.58 -6.89
CA VAL A 31 -0.85 18.84 -5.73
C VAL A 31 0.33 17.98 -5.31
N HIS A 32 0.95 18.31 -4.16
CA HIS A 32 1.89 17.38 -3.55
C HIS A 32 1.09 16.09 -3.45
N ALA A 33 1.47 15.08 -4.23
CA ALA A 33 0.83 13.79 -4.18
C ALA A 33 1.11 13.27 -2.78
N GLN A 34 0.23 13.60 -1.84
CA GLN A 34 0.31 13.18 -0.47
C GLN A 34 0.26 11.66 -0.55
N GLU A 35 1.36 11.02 -0.15
CA GLU A 35 1.45 9.57 -0.16
C GLU A 35 0.25 9.04 0.62
N SER A 36 -0.55 8.21 -0.07
CA SER A 36 -1.75 7.65 0.49
C SER A 36 -1.34 6.53 1.45
N GLU A 37 -1.61 6.72 2.73
CA GLU A 37 -1.17 5.81 3.79
C GLU A 37 -2.36 5.14 4.48
N LEU A 38 -2.20 3.87 4.82
CA LEU A 38 -3.20 3.02 5.48
C LEU A 38 -2.57 2.39 6.73
N ILE A 39 -3.31 2.35 7.84
CA ILE A 39 -2.96 1.59 9.03
C ILE A 39 -3.72 0.28 9.00
N ILE A 40 -3.01 -0.82 9.16
CA ILE A 40 -3.57 -2.17 9.12
C ILE A 40 -3.19 -2.90 10.39
N GLN A 41 -4.18 -3.44 11.09
CA GLN A 41 -3.96 -4.39 12.17
C GLN A 41 -4.25 -5.80 11.69
N PHE A 42 -3.25 -6.68 11.81
CA PHE A 42 -3.40 -8.10 11.49
C PHE A 42 -3.94 -8.88 12.69
N ALA A 43 -4.70 -9.93 12.40
CA ALA A 43 -5.09 -10.91 13.40
C ALA A 43 -3.83 -11.62 13.96
N PRO A 44 -3.86 -12.08 15.23
CA PRO A 44 -2.69 -12.68 15.86
C PRO A 44 -2.09 -13.82 15.04
N GLY A 45 -0.78 -13.75 14.78
CA GLY A 45 -0.04 -14.77 14.02
C GLY A 45 -0.33 -14.81 12.52
N THR A 46 -0.99 -13.78 11.99
CA THR A 46 -1.30 -13.67 10.55
C THR A 46 -0.62 -12.49 9.87
N SER A 47 0.22 -11.74 10.57
CA SER A 47 1.02 -10.67 9.97
C SER A 47 2.02 -11.23 8.94
N PRO A 48 2.45 -10.44 7.95
CA PRO A 48 3.39 -10.88 6.93
C PRO A 48 4.68 -11.48 7.51
N TYR A 49 5.20 -10.87 8.58
CA TYR A 49 6.38 -11.35 9.30
C TYR A 49 6.14 -12.74 9.93
N GLU A 50 5.05 -12.91 10.69
CA GLU A 50 4.75 -14.18 11.35
C GLU A 50 4.43 -15.29 10.35
N LEU A 51 3.71 -14.98 9.27
CA LEU A 51 3.45 -15.96 8.21
C LEU A 51 4.73 -16.36 7.49
N GLN A 52 5.63 -15.42 7.19
CA GLN A 52 6.92 -15.73 6.57
C GLN A 52 7.77 -16.63 7.48
N LYS A 53 7.75 -16.37 8.79
CA LYS A 53 8.39 -17.24 9.79
C LYS A 53 7.79 -18.64 9.79
N GLN A 54 6.46 -18.78 9.87
CA GLN A 54 5.77 -20.08 9.83
C GLN A 54 6.06 -20.87 8.55
N VAL A 55 6.07 -20.21 7.39
CA VAL A 55 6.42 -20.82 6.10
C VAL A 55 7.86 -21.33 6.11
N THR A 56 8.79 -20.57 6.70
CA THR A 56 10.20 -20.97 6.80
C THR A 56 10.36 -22.18 7.71
N GLU A 57 9.72 -22.17 8.88
CA GLU A 57 9.71 -23.32 9.80
C GLU A 57 9.11 -24.58 9.17
N ARG A 58 8.06 -24.43 8.35
CA ARG A 58 7.45 -25.54 7.59
C ARG A 58 8.43 -26.09 6.56
N LYS A 59 9.10 -25.23 5.79
CA LYS A 59 10.15 -25.65 4.84
C LYS A 59 11.31 -26.38 5.54
N ASP A 60 11.71 -25.93 6.73
CA ASP A 60 12.75 -26.60 7.50
C ASP A 60 12.30 -27.98 7.99
N ARG A 61 11.05 -28.11 8.45
CA ARG A 61 10.47 -29.39 8.85
C ARG A 61 10.36 -30.37 7.68
N GLU A 62 10.06 -29.86 6.49
CA GLU A 62 9.97 -30.65 5.26
C GLU A 62 11.29 -31.34 4.88
N LYS A 63 12.44 -30.86 5.38
CA LYS A 63 13.74 -31.51 5.15
C LYS A 63 13.82 -32.93 5.72
N SER A 64 12.98 -33.26 6.70
CA SER A 64 12.96 -34.59 7.35
C SER A 64 11.79 -35.46 6.86
N PRO A 65 11.97 -36.79 6.65
CA PRO A 65 10.89 -37.67 6.22
C PRO A 65 9.69 -37.70 7.18
N LEU A 66 9.93 -37.74 8.50
CA LEU A 66 8.87 -37.66 9.51
C LEU A 66 8.18 -36.29 9.50
N GLY A 67 8.94 -35.22 9.26
CA GLY A 67 8.39 -33.88 9.12
C GLY A 67 7.46 -33.73 7.92
N LYS A 68 7.80 -34.31 6.77
CA LYS A 68 6.92 -34.35 5.58
C LYS A 68 5.58 -35.01 5.88
N VAL A 69 5.59 -36.19 6.51
CA VAL A 69 4.35 -36.89 6.88
C VAL A 69 3.50 -36.04 7.83
N LYS A 70 4.13 -35.40 8.82
CA LYS A 70 3.43 -34.52 9.77
C LYS A 70 2.80 -33.29 9.07
N LEU A 71 3.49 -32.70 8.10
CA LEU A 71 2.97 -31.57 7.32
C LEU A 71 1.77 -32.00 6.48
N ILE A 72 1.87 -33.12 5.76
CA ILE A 72 0.77 -33.65 4.94
C ILE A 72 -0.49 -33.90 5.79
N LEU A 73 -0.35 -34.56 6.95
CA LEU A 73 -1.49 -34.79 7.85
C LEU A 73 -2.07 -33.47 8.40
N GLY A 74 -1.21 -32.51 8.71
CA GLY A 74 -1.62 -31.17 9.14
C GLY A 74 -2.40 -30.43 8.06
N ASP A 75 -1.93 -30.48 6.81
CA ASP A 75 -2.57 -29.81 5.67
C ASP A 75 -3.90 -30.46 5.31
N MET A 76 -4.01 -31.80 5.37
CA MET A 76 -5.31 -32.48 5.24
C MET A 76 -6.30 -32.02 6.33
N THR A 77 -5.82 -31.85 7.57
CA THR A 77 -6.66 -31.36 8.67
C THR A 77 -7.12 -29.92 8.42
N LEU A 78 -6.24 -29.05 7.93
CA LEU A 78 -6.60 -27.67 7.57
C LEU A 78 -7.64 -27.62 6.44
N GLN A 79 -7.44 -28.42 5.40
CA GLN A 79 -8.41 -28.56 4.29
C GLN A 79 -9.75 -29.07 4.79
N PHE A 80 -9.78 -30.06 5.67
CA PHE A 80 -11.01 -30.56 6.29
C PHE A 80 -11.74 -29.46 7.09
N LEU A 81 -11.00 -28.55 7.72
CA LEU A 81 -11.54 -27.39 8.44
C LEU A 81 -11.80 -26.17 7.54
N ASN A 82 -11.64 -26.28 6.22
CA ASN A 82 -11.69 -25.18 5.26
C ASN A 82 -10.79 -23.98 5.65
N LYS A 83 -9.63 -24.26 6.24
CA LYS A 83 -8.62 -23.26 6.60
C LYS A 83 -7.46 -23.29 5.62
N LEU A 84 -6.93 -22.11 5.32
CA LEU A 84 -5.71 -21.97 4.53
C LEU A 84 -4.45 -22.35 5.30
N THR A 85 -3.46 -22.86 4.57
CA THR A 85 -2.09 -23.02 5.06
C THR A 85 -1.40 -21.67 5.23
N PRO A 86 -0.33 -21.58 6.03
CA PRO A 86 0.47 -20.35 6.12
C PRO A 86 0.99 -19.85 4.77
N GLU A 87 1.35 -20.77 3.85
CA GLU A 87 1.79 -20.45 2.50
C GLU A 87 0.68 -19.77 1.68
N GLU A 88 -0.53 -20.32 1.74
CA GLU A 88 -1.69 -19.77 1.02
C GLU A 88 -2.13 -18.42 1.59
N LYS A 89 -2.09 -18.26 2.93
CA LYS A 89 -2.36 -16.97 3.58
C LYS A 89 -1.36 -15.92 3.17
N LEU A 90 -0.07 -16.27 3.18
CA LEU A 90 0.99 -15.35 2.76
C LEU A 90 0.85 -14.97 1.28
N ALA A 91 0.49 -15.93 0.42
CA ALA A 91 0.24 -15.66 -1.00
C ALA A 91 -0.96 -14.72 -1.19
N ARG A 92 -2.05 -14.94 -0.45
CA ARG A 92 -3.23 -14.07 -0.46
C ARG A 92 -2.88 -12.64 -0.04
N LEU A 93 -2.11 -12.47 1.04
CA LEU A 93 -1.68 -11.15 1.48
C LEU A 93 -0.86 -10.44 0.40
N LYS A 94 0.12 -11.13 -0.20
CA LYS A 94 0.91 -10.56 -1.31
C LYS A 94 0.04 -10.15 -2.49
N GLN A 95 -0.95 -10.96 -2.83
CA GLN A 95 -1.90 -10.63 -3.89
C GLN A 95 -2.72 -9.39 -3.54
N ILE A 96 -3.15 -9.24 -2.29
CA ILE A 96 -3.87 -8.04 -1.84
C ILE A 96 -2.96 -6.82 -1.85
N ASP A 97 -1.72 -6.93 -1.39
CA ASP A 97 -0.74 -5.84 -1.45
C ASP A 97 -0.54 -5.36 -2.90
N GLU A 98 -0.41 -6.30 -3.84
CA GLU A 98 -0.31 -6.00 -5.27
C GLU A 98 -1.58 -5.33 -5.82
N GLN A 99 -2.75 -5.85 -5.46
CA GLN A 99 -4.06 -5.33 -5.87
C GLN A 99 -4.38 -3.98 -5.25
N ALA A 100 -3.92 -3.70 -4.02
CA ALA A 100 -4.10 -2.43 -3.34
C ALA A 100 -3.07 -1.38 -3.81
N GLY A 101 -2.07 -1.79 -4.60
CA GLY A 101 -1.04 -0.89 -5.10
C GLY A 101 -0.04 -0.48 -4.02
N VAL A 102 0.28 -1.38 -3.08
CA VAL A 102 1.25 -1.13 -2.02
C VAL A 102 2.65 -0.90 -2.59
N LEU A 103 3.32 0.15 -2.10
CA LEU A 103 4.74 0.43 -2.31
C LEU A 103 5.60 -0.08 -1.17
N MET A 104 5.12 0.11 0.06
CA MET A 104 5.87 -0.18 1.27
C MET A 104 4.92 -0.60 2.39
N SER A 105 5.38 -1.50 3.24
CA SER A 105 4.72 -1.89 4.47
C SER A 105 5.75 -1.92 5.59
N GLU A 106 5.47 -1.23 6.69
CA GLU A 106 6.34 -1.11 7.85
C GLU A 106 5.55 -1.40 9.13
N ARG A 107 6.14 -2.14 10.05
CA ARG A 107 5.53 -2.40 11.37
C ARG A 107 5.67 -1.16 12.24
N LEU A 108 4.56 -0.63 12.75
CA LEU A 108 4.56 0.61 13.56
C LEU A 108 5.19 0.43 14.94
N PHE A 109 5.02 -0.75 15.54
CA PHE A 109 5.51 -1.04 16.89
C PHE A 109 6.41 -2.27 16.87
N ASN A 110 7.65 -2.10 17.30
CA ASN A 110 8.66 -3.17 17.29
C ASN A 110 8.72 -3.95 18.63
N ASP A 111 7.70 -3.81 19.47
CA ASP A 111 7.62 -4.48 20.77
C ASP A 111 6.99 -5.87 20.62
N THR A 112 7.49 -6.85 21.37
CA THR A 112 7.07 -8.26 21.30
C THR A 112 5.63 -8.46 21.78
N TYR A 113 5.11 -7.54 22.58
CA TYR A 113 3.74 -7.54 23.09
C TYR A 113 2.83 -6.57 22.34
N ALA A 114 3.38 -5.78 21.41
CA ALA A 114 2.57 -4.85 20.64
C ALA A 114 1.76 -5.61 19.59
N GLU A 115 0.56 -5.09 19.35
CA GLU A 115 -0.32 -5.54 18.28
C GLU A 115 0.41 -5.50 16.93
N ASP A 116 0.09 -6.45 16.04
CA ASP A 116 0.69 -6.53 14.70
C ASP A 116 0.07 -5.43 13.79
N ILE A 117 0.43 -4.18 14.07
CA ILE A 117 -0.02 -2.99 13.35
C ILE A 117 1.06 -2.53 12.38
N TYR A 118 0.65 -2.28 11.15
CA TYR A 118 1.50 -1.88 10.04
C TYR A 118 1.00 -0.59 9.40
N LEU A 119 1.95 0.26 9.02
CA LEU A 119 1.73 1.37 8.10
C LEU A 119 2.02 0.90 6.68
N VAL A 120 1.05 1.09 5.81
CA VAL A 120 1.11 0.68 4.40
C VAL A 120 1.04 1.93 3.54
N ARG A 121 2.06 2.14 2.71
CA ARG A 121 2.10 3.23 1.74
C ARG A 121 1.66 2.74 0.38
N LEU A 122 0.74 3.45 -0.24
CA LEU A 122 0.17 3.14 -1.54
C LEU A 122 0.84 3.98 -2.64
N LYS A 123 0.78 3.49 -3.87
CA LYS A 123 1.14 4.28 -5.06
C LYS A 123 0.25 5.52 -5.14
N ALA A 124 0.81 6.65 -5.60
CA ALA A 124 0.13 7.94 -5.67
C ALA A 124 -1.18 7.97 -6.48
N ASN A 125 -1.42 6.99 -7.35
CA ASN A 125 -2.62 6.87 -8.17
C ASN A 125 -3.66 5.88 -7.63
N TRP A 126 -3.44 5.30 -6.45
CA TRP A 126 -4.35 4.33 -5.83
C TRP A 126 -5.26 4.98 -4.79
N SER A 127 -6.50 4.52 -4.70
CA SER A 127 -7.48 5.01 -3.73
C SER A 127 -7.31 4.31 -2.39
N VAL A 128 -7.09 5.08 -1.32
CA VAL A 128 -7.07 4.59 0.07
C VAL A 128 -8.33 3.77 0.38
N LYS A 129 -9.50 4.27 -0.03
CA LYS A 129 -10.78 3.60 0.25
C LYS A 129 -10.90 2.24 -0.45
N GLN A 130 -10.34 2.10 -1.65
CA GLN A 130 -10.31 0.81 -2.35
C GLN A 130 -9.37 -0.17 -1.65
N ALA A 131 -8.20 0.28 -1.21
CA ALA A 131 -7.28 -0.54 -0.43
C ALA A 131 -7.91 -0.99 0.89
N GLU A 132 -8.58 -0.08 1.61
CA GLU A 132 -9.32 -0.38 2.84
C GLU A 132 -10.34 -1.52 2.64
N ILE A 133 -11.13 -1.45 1.57
CA ILE A 133 -12.12 -2.49 1.23
C ILE A 133 -11.44 -3.82 0.93
N LEU A 134 -10.32 -3.82 0.19
CA LEU A 134 -9.58 -5.03 -0.13
C LEU A 134 -9.04 -5.72 1.13
N TYR A 135 -8.41 -4.97 2.03
CA TYR A 135 -7.89 -5.52 3.28
C TYR A 135 -9.01 -5.98 4.22
N SER A 136 -10.08 -5.21 4.34
CA SER A 136 -11.22 -5.57 5.21
C SER A 136 -11.99 -6.80 4.73
N SER A 137 -11.75 -7.26 3.50
CA SER A 137 -12.42 -8.44 2.92
C SER A 137 -11.85 -9.78 3.36
N ILE A 138 -10.70 -9.79 4.07
CA ILE A 138 -10.00 -11.02 4.44
C ILE A 138 -9.92 -11.24 5.96
N PRO A 139 -9.96 -12.50 6.42
CA PRO A 139 -9.99 -12.83 7.85
C PRO A 139 -8.65 -12.60 8.58
N GLU A 140 -7.55 -12.37 7.85
CA GLU A 140 -6.25 -12.04 8.43
C GLU A 140 -6.17 -10.59 8.93
N ILE A 141 -7.15 -9.73 8.61
CA ILE A 141 -7.18 -8.32 9.01
C ILE A 141 -8.24 -8.11 10.10
N ILE A 142 -7.86 -7.44 11.19
CA ILE A 142 -8.79 -6.98 12.23
C ILE A 142 -9.42 -5.66 11.81
N PHE A 143 -8.59 -4.69 11.41
CA PHE A 143 -9.04 -3.42 10.84
C PHE A 143 -8.03 -2.88 9.83
N ALA A 144 -8.54 -2.08 8.90
CA ALA A 144 -7.77 -1.26 7.99
C ALA A 144 -8.41 0.12 7.92
N GLU A 145 -7.63 1.18 8.13
CA GLU A 145 -8.13 2.56 8.18
C GLU A 145 -7.14 3.53 7.53
N GLU A 146 -7.65 4.61 6.96
CA GLU A 146 -6.81 5.70 6.44
C GLU A 146 -5.95 6.29 7.57
N ASN A 147 -4.65 6.45 7.30
CA ASN A 147 -3.77 7.12 8.23
C ASN A 147 -4.06 8.64 8.22
N SER A 148 -4.92 9.09 9.12
CA SER A 148 -5.25 10.51 9.30
C SER A 148 -4.47 11.19 10.43
N TYR A 149 -3.67 10.43 11.20
CA TYR A 149 -3.09 10.88 12.47
C TYR A 149 -1.56 10.82 12.55
N TYR A 150 -0.92 9.87 11.89
CA TYR A 150 0.52 9.63 12.05
C TYR A 150 1.29 10.27 10.91
N THR A 151 2.06 11.32 11.18
CA THR A 151 3.10 11.78 10.27
C THR A 151 4.38 11.05 10.66
N VAL A 152 4.84 10.10 9.83
CA VAL A 152 6.18 9.52 10.04
C VAL A 152 7.21 10.53 9.56
N SER A 153 7.77 11.31 10.49
CA SER A 153 8.95 12.13 10.25
C SER A 153 10.13 11.18 10.01
N LEU A 154 10.55 11.04 8.74
CA LEU A 154 11.80 10.37 8.36
C LEU A 154 13.04 11.12 8.87
#